data_AF-A0A178DUS9-F1
#
_entry.id   AF-A0A178DUS9-F1
#
_cell.length_a   1.000
_cell.length_b   1.000
_cell.length_c   1.000
_cell.angle_alpha   90.00
_cell.angle_beta   90.00
_cell.angle_gamma   90.00
#
_symmetry.space_group_name_H-M   'P 1'
#
loop_
_entity.id
_entity.type
_entity.pdbx_description
1 polymer ?
#
loop_
_entity_poly.entity_id
_entity_poly.type
_entity_poly.pdbx_seq_one_letter_code
_entity_poly.pdbx_strand_id
1 'polypeptide(L)'
;MSLCMNRLSEERKQWRRDHPFGFFAKPMRGANGMMDLKKWDCGVPGKEKTIWEGGLFKLEVTFPDEYPTKPPKCKFVPPLFHPNVYPSGTVCLSILNEEEGWKPAITIKEILLGIQSLLNEPNPDSPAQADAFNLYKKDKQAYEKKVRGVVKENPAP
;
A
#
# COMPACT_ATOMS: atom_id res chain seq x y z
N MET A 1 25.06 2.88 -12.85
CA MET A 1 23.63 2.93 -12.46
C MET A 1 23.57 3.42 -11.02
N SER A 2 22.69 4.37 -10.68
CA SER A 2 22.66 4.97 -9.33
C SER A 2 22.28 3.94 -8.26
N LEU A 3 22.60 4.22 -6.99
CA LEU A 3 22.23 3.35 -5.85
C LEU A 3 20.73 3.03 -5.86
N CYS A 4 19.88 4.04 -6.05
CA CYS A 4 18.43 3.91 -6.19
C CYS A 4 18.05 2.91 -7.30
N MET A 5 18.59 3.08 -8.51
CA MET A 5 18.27 2.21 -9.65
C MET A 5 18.76 0.77 -9.47
N ASN A 6 19.94 0.57 -8.88
CA ASN A 6 20.46 -0.75 -8.55
C ASN A 6 19.53 -1.45 -7.55
N ARG A 7 19.13 -0.74 -6.48
CA ARG A 7 18.22 -1.28 -5.48
C ARG A 7 16.86 -1.65 -6.07
N LEU A 8 16.25 -0.77 -6.87
CA LEU A 8 14.95 -1.03 -7.50
C LEU A 8 15.00 -2.23 -8.46
N SER A 9 16.13 -2.42 -9.15
CA SER A 9 16.37 -3.58 -10.01
C SER A 9 16.41 -4.89 -9.19
N GLU A 10 17.07 -4.87 -8.03
CA GLU A 10 17.11 -6.02 -7.13
C GLU A 10 15.75 -6.29 -6.46
N GLU A 11 15.01 -5.26 -6.02
CA GLU A 11 13.64 -5.42 -5.51
C GLU A 11 12.75 -6.14 -6.52
N ARG A 12 12.80 -5.71 -7.79
CA ARG A 12 12.02 -6.33 -8.87
C ARG A 12 12.42 -7.78 -9.10
N LYS A 13 13.73 -8.06 -9.09
CA LYS A 13 14.26 -9.42 -9.28
C LYS A 13 13.81 -10.35 -8.15
N GLN A 14 13.88 -9.87 -6.91
CA GLN A 14 13.43 -10.62 -5.73
C GLN A 14 11.93 -10.87 -5.76
N TRP A 15 11.11 -9.84 -6.04
CA TRP A 15 9.66 -9.97 -6.16
C TRP A 15 9.24 -11.01 -7.23
N ARG A 16 9.90 -10.98 -8.40
CA ARG A 16 9.63 -11.94 -9.48
C ARG A 16 9.98 -13.38 -9.11
N ARG A 17 10.95 -13.57 -8.21
CA ARG A 17 11.33 -14.89 -7.72
C ARG A 17 10.34 -15.40 -6.67
N ASP A 18 9.92 -14.54 -5.76
CA ASP A 18 9.04 -14.90 -4.65
C ASP A 18 8.26 -13.69 -4.14
N HIS A 19 6.93 -13.76 -4.22
CA HIS A 19 6.01 -12.78 -3.64
C HIS A 19 4.77 -13.51 -3.09
N PRO A 20 4.06 -12.90 -2.11
CA PRO A 20 2.90 -13.54 -1.50
C PRO A 20 1.77 -13.71 -2.53
N PHE A 21 1.05 -14.82 -2.46
CA PHE A 21 -0.05 -15.12 -3.37
C PHE A 21 -1.11 -14.01 -3.35
N GLY A 22 -1.66 -13.68 -4.52
CA GLY A 22 -2.69 -12.64 -4.70
C GLY A 22 -2.17 -11.20 -4.74
N PHE A 23 -0.92 -10.94 -4.33
CA PHE A 23 -0.30 -9.63 -4.50
C PHE A 23 0.28 -9.47 -5.90
N PHE A 24 0.33 -8.23 -6.39
CA PHE A 24 1.16 -7.88 -7.54
C PHE A 24 1.93 -6.59 -7.28
N ALA A 25 3.11 -6.47 -7.89
CA ALA A 25 3.92 -5.26 -7.87
C ALA A 25 4.75 -5.20 -9.16
N LYS A 26 4.62 -4.13 -9.94
CA LYS A 26 5.34 -3.99 -11.22
C LYS A 26 5.67 -2.52 -11.51
N PRO A 27 6.85 -2.22 -12.07
CA PRO A 27 7.14 -0.89 -12.60
C PRO A 27 6.12 -0.48 -13.66
N MET A 28 5.68 0.77 -13.61
CA MET A 28 4.77 1.37 -14.59
C MET A 28 5.49 1.55 -15.93
N ARG A 29 4.73 1.51 -17.02
CA ARG A 29 5.22 1.87 -18.35
C ARG A 29 4.89 3.34 -18.62
N GLY A 30 5.90 4.13 -18.94
CA GLY A 30 5.72 5.50 -19.41
C GLY A 30 5.09 5.55 -20.81
N ALA A 31 4.67 6.75 -21.22
CA ALA A 31 4.03 6.99 -22.52
C ALA A 31 4.90 6.61 -23.73
N ASN A 32 6.23 6.64 -23.55
CA ASN A 32 7.21 6.21 -24.55
C ASN A 32 7.43 4.67 -24.59
N GLY A 33 6.65 3.90 -23.82
CA GLY A 33 6.78 2.44 -23.71
C GLY A 33 7.91 1.96 -22.79
N MET A 34 8.76 2.86 -22.29
CA MET A 34 9.84 2.53 -21.37
C MET A 34 9.32 2.29 -19.95
N MET A 35 9.97 1.41 -19.20
CA MET A 35 9.62 1.17 -17.79
C MET A 35 10.18 2.30 -16.92
N ASP A 36 9.32 2.88 -16.08
CA ASP A 36 9.73 3.78 -15.01
C ASP A 36 9.92 2.95 -13.72
N LEU A 37 11.18 2.68 -13.38
CA LEU A 37 11.49 1.91 -12.17
C LEU A 37 11.17 2.68 -10.87
N LYS A 38 10.94 4.00 -10.92
CA LYS A 38 10.58 4.79 -9.73
C LYS A 38 9.08 4.83 -9.46
N LYS A 39 8.24 4.29 -10.33
CA LYS A 39 6.78 4.25 -10.14
C LYS A 39 6.24 2.86 -10.37
N TRP A 40 5.58 2.30 -9.37
CA TRP A 40 5.09 0.93 -9.43
C TRP A 40 3.58 0.88 -9.24
N ASP A 41 2.94 0.06 -10.06
CA ASP A 41 1.55 -0.35 -9.93
C ASP A 41 1.52 -1.63 -9.08
N CYS A 42 0.86 -1.55 -7.94
CA CYS A 42 0.80 -2.61 -6.94
C CYS A 42 -0.65 -2.94 -6.58
N GLY A 43 -0.87 -4.15 -6.07
CA GLY A 43 -2.15 -4.61 -5.55
C GLY A 43 -1.98 -5.41 -4.28
N VAL A 44 -2.81 -5.09 -3.29
CA VAL A 44 -2.86 -5.78 -2.00
C VAL A 44 -4.21 -6.49 -1.87
N PRO A 45 -4.26 -7.83 -1.78
CA PRO A 45 -5.49 -8.53 -1.53
C PRO A 45 -5.93 -8.35 -0.07
N GLY A 46 -7.24 -8.29 0.16
CA GLY A 46 -7.77 -8.38 1.51
C GLY A 46 -7.49 -9.74 2.13
N LYS A 47 -7.16 -9.75 3.43
CA LYS A 47 -6.84 -10.99 4.15
C LYS A 47 -8.09 -11.85 4.34
N GLU A 48 -7.94 -13.17 4.22
CA GLU A 48 -9.03 -14.11 4.53
C GLU A 48 -9.54 -13.95 5.96
N LYS A 49 -10.83 -14.21 6.15
CA LYS A 49 -11.56 -14.11 7.43
C LYS A 49 -11.56 -12.69 8.00
N THR A 50 -11.46 -11.69 7.12
CA THR A 50 -11.59 -10.27 7.47
C THR A 50 -12.68 -9.61 6.65
N ILE A 51 -13.09 -8.41 7.05
CA ILE A 51 -14.07 -7.62 6.29
C ILE A 51 -13.55 -7.13 4.93
N TRP A 52 -12.26 -7.31 4.65
CA TRP A 52 -11.59 -6.97 3.40
C TRP A 52 -11.49 -8.15 2.43
N GLU A 53 -11.79 -9.37 2.89
CA GLU A 53 -11.71 -10.60 2.11
C GLU A 53 -12.45 -10.48 0.77
N GLY A 54 -11.84 -11.02 -0.29
CA GLY A 54 -12.38 -10.97 -1.65
C GLY A 54 -12.11 -9.66 -2.40
N GLY A 55 -11.46 -8.68 -1.76
CA GLY A 55 -11.04 -7.44 -2.41
C GLY A 55 -9.58 -7.45 -2.90
N LEU A 56 -9.28 -6.68 -3.94
CA LEU A 56 -7.93 -6.38 -4.42
C LEU A 56 -7.74 -4.87 -4.57
N PHE A 57 -6.99 -4.27 -3.65
CA PHE A 57 -6.84 -2.82 -3.55
C PHE A 57 -5.58 -2.34 -4.25
N LYS A 58 -5.75 -1.52 -5.28
CA LYS A 58 -4.66 -1.00 -6.10
C LYS A 58 -4.02 0.22 -5.46
N LEU A 59 -2.70 0.29 -5.53
CA LEU A 59 -1.92 1.42 -5.06
C LEU A 59 -0.72 1.70 -5.96
N GLU A 60 -0.39 2.98 -6.06
CA GLU A 60 0.85 3.46 -6.66
C GLU A 60 1.94 3.56 -5.58
N VAL A 61 3.13 3.06 -5.90
CA VAL A 61 4.33 3.23 -5.07
C VAL A 61 5.34 4.08 -5.84
N THR A 62 5.66 5.25 -5.30
CA THR A 62 6.64 6.19 -5.88
C THR A 62 7.91 6.21 -5.04
N PHE A 63 9.04 5.92 -5.67
CA PHE A 63 10.36 5.90 -5.04
C PHE A 63 11.09 7.24 -5.27
N PRO A 64 11.61 7.90 -4.21
CA PRO A 64 12.41 9.11 -4.36
C PRO A 64 13.81 8.81 -4.93
N ASP A 65 14.53 9.86 -5.32
CA ASP A 65 15.88 9.76 -5.87
C ASP A 65 16.88 9.25 -4.82
N GLU A 66 16.62 9.57 -3.56
CA GLU A 66 17.39 9.17 -2.40
C GLU A 66 17.03 7.76 -1.87
N TYR A 67 16.11 7.04 -2.51
CA TYR A 67 15.83 5.65 -2.16
C TYR A 67 17.11 4.79 -2.30
N PRO A 68 17.42 3.89 -1.35
CA PRO A 68 16.62 3.45 -0.19
C PRO A 68 16.85 4.23 1.10
N THR A 69 17.64 5.30 1.10
CA THR A 69 17.82 6.13 2.31
C THR A 69 16.50 6.73 2.75
N LYS A 70 15.71 7.26 1.82
CA LYS A 70 14.34 7.75 2.07
C LYS A 70 13.27 6.71 1.69
N PRO A 71 12.13 6.66 2.40
CA PRO A 71 11.05 5.72 2.10
C PRO A 71 10.34 6.04 0.78
N PRO A 72 9.72 5.04 0.12
CA PRO A 72 8.77 5.31 -0.94
C PRO A 72 7.47 5.91 -0.39
N LYS A 73 6.71 6.58 -1.27
CA LYS A 73 5.33 7.01 -0.99
C LYS A 73 4.36 6.00 -1.55
N CYS A 74 3.43 5.52 -0.73
CA CYS A 74 2.37 4.59 -1.12
C CYS A 74 1.02 5.31 -1.15
N LYS A 75 0.25 5.14 -2.22
CA LYS A 75 -1.03 5.82 -2.43
C LYS A 75 -2.06 4.88 -3.04
N PHE A 76 -3.18 4.64 -2.37
CA PHE A 76 -4.32 3.94 -2.97
C PHE A 76 -4.91 4.72 -4.14
N VAL A 77 -5.19 4.02 -5.23
CA VAL A 77 -5.80 4.59 -6.44
C VAL A 77 -6.93 3.66 -6.90
N PRO A 78 -8.22 4.04 -6.70
CA PRO A 78 -8.70 5.27 -6.05
C PRO A 78 -8.40 5.32 -4.53
N PRO A 79 -8.52 6.49 -3.86
CA PRO A 79 -8.39 6.58 -2.41
C PRO A 79 -9.31 5.60 -1.67
N LEU A 80 -8.75 4.92 -0.67
CA LEU A 80 -9.46 3.87 0.07
C LEU A 80 -10.11 4.44 1.34
N PHE A 81 -11.35 4.04 1.62
CA PHE A 81 -12.01 4.39 2.88
C PHE A 81 -11.38 3.63 4.05
N HIS A 82 -10.41 4.26 4.73
CA HIS A 82 -9.66 3.63 5.83
C HIS A 82 -9.15 4.68 6.85
N PRO A 83 -9.12 4.39 8.17
CA PRO A 83 -8.69 5.37 9.18
C PRO A 83 -7.30 5.96 8.97
N ASN A 84 -6.37 5.18 8.42
CA ASN A 84 -4.97 5.57 8.18
C ASN A 84 -4.64 5.89 6.71
N VAL A 85 -5.65 6.14 5.89
CA VAL A 85 -5.46 6.59 4.50
C VAL A 85 -5.98 8.01 4.38
N TYR A 86 -5.15 8.93 3.89
CA TYR A 86 -5.58 10.31 3.64
C TYR A 86 -6.62 10.37 2.51
N PRO A 87 -7.44 11.43 2.40
CA PRO A 87 -8.33 11.63 1.26
C PRO A 87 -7.60 11.66 -0.10
N SER A 88 -6.31 11.98 -0.10
CA SER A 88 -5.45 11.87 -1.28
C SER A 88 -5.23 10.42 -1.73
N GLY A 89 -5.45 9.44 -0.87
CA GLY A 89 -5.06 8.03 -1.02
C GLY A 89 -3.73 7.68 -0.35
N THR A 90 -2.97 8.67 0.14
CA THR A 90 -1.67 8.43 0.80
C THR A 90 -1.83 7.57 2.05
N VAL A 91 -1.03 6.52 2.17
CA VAL A 91 -1.04 5.61 3.32
C VAL A 91 -0.17 6.17 4.45
N CYS A 92 -0.70 6.20 5.67
CA CYS A 92 0.06 6.48 6.88
C CYS A 92 0.44 5.16 7.56
N LEU A 93 1.72 4.81 7.51
CA LEU A 93 2.29 3.60 8.10
C LEU A 93 3.69 3.94 8.62
N SER A 94 4.04 3.50 9.83
CA SER A 94 5.30 3.87 10.48
C SER A 94 6.54 3.47 9.68
N ILE A 95 6.51 2.31 9.00
CA ILE A 95 7.58 1.88 8.09
C ILE A 95 7.63 2.68 6.78
N LEU A 96 6.76 3.66 6.56
CA LEU A 96 6.84 4.62 5.46
C LEU A 96 7.23 6.03 5.94
N ASN A 97 7.51 6.20 7.23
CA ASN A 97 7.97 7.45 7.83
C ASN A 97 9.47 7.34 8.18
N GLU A 98 10.25 8.30 7.69
CA GLU A 98 11.71 8.40 7.88
C GLU A 98 12.10 8.53 9.36
N GLU A 99 11.29 9.22 10.15
CA GLU A 99 11.58 9.50 11.57
C GLU A 99 11.05 8.42 12.52
N GLU A 100 10.30 7.44 12.02
CA GLU A 100 9.71 6.37 12.83
C GLU A 100 10.31 5.00 12.50
N GLY A 101 9.74 4.29 11.53
CA GLY A 101 10.00 2.88 11.30
C GLY A 101 10.78 2.58 10.02
N TRP A 102 11.01 3.56 9.15
CA TRP A 102 11.72 3.32 7.90
C TRP A 102 13.15 2.86 8.16
N LYS A 103 13.54 1.80 7.45
CA LYS A 103 14.93 1.35 7.38
C LYS A 103 15.24 1.04 5.92
N PRO A 104 16.42 1.41 5.41
CA PRO A 104 16.77 1.12 4.02
C PRO A 104 16.69 -0.37 3.66
N ALA A 105 16.80 -1.29 4.63
CA ALA A 105 16.69 -2.73 4.41
C ALA A 105 15.26 -3.21 4.11
N ILE A 106 14.23 -2.40 4.41
CA ILE A 106 12.83 -2.78 4.18
C ILE A 106 12.56 -2.92 2.68
N THR A 107 11.98 -4.05 2.32
CA THR A 107 11.67 -4.45 0.94
C THR A 107 10.27 -4.03 0.52
N ILE A 108 10.00 -4.03 -0.79
CA ILE A 108 8.64 -3.83 -1.31
C ILE A 108 7.66 -4.89 -0.80
N LYS A 109 8.15 -6.12 -0.58
CA LYS A 109 7.36 -7.22 0.00
C LYS A 109 6.90 -6.89 1.41
N GLU A 110 7.81 -6.43 2.27
CA GLU A 110 7.49 -6.04 3.64
C GLU A 110 6.56 -4.82 3.70
N ILE A 111 6.74 -3.84 2.80
CA ILE A 111 5.83 -2.70 2.68
C ILE A 111 4.41 -3.18 2.36
N LEU A 112 4.23 -4.00 1.33
CA LEU A 112 2.90 -4.44 0.90
C LEU A 112 2.21 -5.34 1.94
N LEU A 113 2.98 -6.19 2.63
CA LEU A 113 2.48 -6.98 3.76
C LEU A 113 2.08 -6.07 4.94
N GLY A 114 2.87 -5.05 5.25
CA GLY A 114 2.54 -4.06 6.27
C GLY A 114 1.25 -3.32 5.97
N ILE A 115 1.04 -2.94 4.70
CA ILE A 115 -0.21 -2.31 4.24
C ILE A 115 -1.38 -3.29 4.36
N GLN A 116 -1.22 -4.57 4.01
CA GLN A 116 -2.28 -5.58 4.20
C GLN A 116 -2.68 -5.71 5.67
N SER A 117 -1.70 -5.78 6.58
CA SER A 117 -1.96 -5.84 8.02
C SER A 117 -2.69 -4.58 8.51
N LEU A 118 -2.26 -3.40 8.04
CA LEU A 118 -2.88 -2.12 8.40
C LEU A 118 -4.37 -2.05 8.04
N LEU A 119 -4.80 -2.67 6.92
CA LEU A 119 -6.23 -2.73 6.56
C LEU A 119 -7.07 -3.38 7.67
N ASN A 120 -6.57 -4.48 8.25
CA ASN A 120 -7.29 -5.23 9.28
C ASN A 120 -7.09 -4.64 10.69
N GLU A 121 -5.94 -4.03 10.93
CA GLU A 121 -5.51 -3.48 12.22
C GLU A 121 -5.19 -1.99 12.08
N PRO A 122 -6.20 -1.10 11.95
CA PRO A 122 -5.96 0.33 11.85
C PRO A 122 -5.22 0.88 13.08
N ASN A 123 -4.24 1.74 12.85
CA ASN A 123 -3.49 2.41 13.92
C ASN A 123 -4.32 3.59 14.48
N PRO A 124 -4.77 3.56 15.74
CA PRO A 124 -5.56 4.65 16.32
C PRO A 124 -4.77 5.94 16.54
N ASP A 125 -3.43 5.87 16.61
CA ASP A 125 -2.56 7.01 16.90
C ASP A 125 -2.23 7.85 15.65
N SER A 126 -2.65 7.40 14.47
CA SER A 126 -2.40 8.09 13.19
C SER A 126 -3.67 8.28 12.34
N PRO A 127 -4.70 8.98 12.86
CA PRO A 127 -5.93 9.21 12.11
C PRO A 127 -5.67 10.12 10.89
N ALA A 128 -5.87 9.59 9.69
CA ALA A 128 -5.69 10.32 8.43
C ALA A 128 -7.04 10.68 7.76
N GLN A 129 -8.11 9.93 8.06
CA GLN A 129 -9.46 10.21 7.58
C GLN A 129 -10.46 10.20 8.73
N ALA A 130 -10.94 11.38 9.11
CA ALA A 130 -11.82 11.58 10.26
C ALA A 130 -13.10 10.74 10.20
N ASP A 131 -13.76 10.67 9.04
CA ASP A 131 -15.01 9.91 8.88
C ASP A 131 -14.81 8.40 9.07
N ALA A 132 -13.74 7.85 8.49
CA ALA A 132 -13.40 6.43 8.66
C ALA A 132 -13.00 6.13 10.09
N PHE A 133 -12.19 6.97 10.70
CA PHE A 133 -11.77 6.85 12.09
C PHE A 133 -12.95 6.92 13.07
N ASN A 134 -13.85 7.89 12.88
CA ASN A 134 -15.02 8.06 13.74
C ASN A 134 -15.97 6.87 13.64
N LEU A 135 -16.25 6.37 12.43
CA LEU A 135 -17.07 5.18 12.26
C LEU A 135 -16.39 3.95 12.87
N TYR A 136 -15.10 3.74 12.62
CA TYR A 136 -14.35 2.64 13.22
C TYR A 136 -14.42 2.62 14.76
N LYS A 137 -14.33 3.81 15.39
CA LYS A 137 -14.34 3.95 16.85
C LYS A 137 -15.74 3.91 17.49
N LYS A 138 -16.75 4.49 16.83
CA LYS A 138 -18.07 4.75 17.43
C LYS A 138 -19.18 3.87 16.87
N ASP A 139 -19.06 3.41 15.63
CA ASP A 139 -20.08 2.60 14.94
C ASP A 139 -19.43 1.57 14.01
N LYS A 140 -18.95 0.49 14.63
CA LYS A 140 -18.26 -0.60 13.93
C LYS A 140 -19.15 -1.24 12.85
N GLN A 141 -20.46 -1.35 13.07
CA GLN A 141 -21.36 -1.94 12.07
C GLN A 141 -21.46 -1.08 10.82
N ALA A 142 -21.59 0.25 10.96
CA ALA A 142 -21.59 1.16 9.83
C ALA A 142 -20.23 1.18 9.11
N TYR A 143 -19.12 1.10 9.86
CA TYR A 143 -17.77 0.97 9.28
C TYR A 143 -17.67 -0.30 8.41
N GLU A 144 -18.03 -1.46 8.96
CA GLU A 144 -17.99 -2.74 8.25
C GLU A 144 -18.90 -2.72 7.01
N LYS A 145 -20.09 -2.13 7.10
CA LYS A 145 -20.99 -1.97 5.96
C LYS A 145 -20.35 -1.15 4.83
N LYS A 146 -19.65 -0.06 5.14
CA LYS A 146 -18.91 0.74 4.15
C LYS A 146 -17.76 -0.05 3.55
N VAL A 147 -16.94 -0.72 4.36
CA VAL A 147 -15.81 -1.53 3.88
C VAL A 147 -16.28 -2.64 2.94
N ARG A 148 -17.40 -3.33 3.26
CA ARG A 148 -18.00 -4.32 2.35
C ARG A 148 -18.45 -3.72 1.01
N GLY A 149 -18.85 -2.45 1.00
CA GLY A 149 -19.11 -1.71 -0.25
C GLY A 149 -17.83 -1.53 -1.07
N VAL A 150 -16.75 -1.07 -0.43
CA VAL A 150 -15.43 -0.91 -1.06
C VAL A 150 -14.90 -2.23 -1.63
N VAL A 151 -15.05 -3.35 -0.91
CA VAL A 151 -14.66 -4.69 -1.40
C VAL A 151 -15.41 -5.04 -2.69
N LYS A 152 -16.73 -4.80 -2.74
CA LYS A 152 -17.54 -5.09 -3.94
C LYS A 152 -17.14 -4.26 -5.16
N GLU A 153 -16.65 -3.03 -4.94
CA GLU A 153 -16.15 -2.15 -6.00
C GLU A 153 -14.74 -2.53 -6.48
N ASN A 154 -14.02 -3.34 -5.70
CA ASN A 154 -12.64 -3.74 -5.97
C ASN A 154 -12.50 -5.28 -5.91
N PRO A 155 -13.25 -6.06 -6.71
CA PRO A 155 -13.23 -7.50 -6.61
C PRO A 155 -11.83 -8.05 -6.95
N ALA A 156 -11.38 -9.04 -6.17
CA ALA A 156 -10.24 -9.84 -6.55
C ALA A 156 -10.57 -10.65 -7.83
N PRO A 157 -9.60 -10.85 -8.75
CA PRO A 157 -9.77 -11.63 -9.97
C PRO A 157 -10.16 -13.09 -9.74
#